data_AF-A0A2W4SVA3-F1
#
_entry.id   AF-A0A2W4SVA3-F1
#
_cell.length_a   1.000
_cell.length_b   1.000
_cell.length_c   1.000
_cell.angle_alpha   90.00
_cell.angle_beta   90.00
_cell.angle_gamma   90.00
#
_symmetry.space_group_name_H-M   'P 1'
#
loop_
_entity.id
_entity.type
_entity.pdbx_description
1 polymer ?
#
loop_
_entity_poly.entity_id
_entity_poly.type
_entity_poly.pdbx_seq_one_letter_code
_entity_poly.pdbx_strand_id
1 'polypeptide(L)'
;MSEFSEQLIPMSCEAWRHECEVAFLVGLPLAARNDLLEGRPGSKDGDEGIKGARGSDTVGMLRAEIERLIAIRRRRAMGCRQ
;
A
#
# COMPACT_ATOMS: atom_id res chain seq x y z
N MET A 1 -1.66 41.51 3.97
CA MET A 1 -0.94 40.37 4.58
C MET A 1 -1.99 39.32 4.89
N SER A 2 -2.26 38.41 3.95
CA SER A 2 -3.20 37.32 4.16
C SER A 2 -2.37 36.16 4.67
N GLU A 3 -2.53 35.85 5.95
CA GLU A 3 -1.96 34.66 6.59
C GLU A 3 -2.67 33.42 6.04
N PHE A 4 -2.23 33.05 4.83
CA PHE A 4 -2.45 31.74 4.27
C PHE A 4 -1.59 30.78 5.09
N SER A 5 -2.05 30.42 6.29
CA SER A 5 -1.58 29.22 6.97
C SER A 5 -2.11 28.02 6.20
N GLU A 6 -1.53 27.81 5.01
CA GLU A 6 -1.43 26.48 4.42
C GLU A 6 -0.84 25.61 5.52
N GLN A 7 -1.71 24.80 6.11
CA GLN A 7 -1.36 23.72 6.99
C GLN A 7 -0.50 22.76 6.14
N LEU A 8 0.78 23.07 6.03
CA LEU A 8 1.82 22.18 5.58
C LEU A 8 1.77 21.02 6.57
N ILE A 9 1.01 19.99 6.22
CA ILE A 9 0.96 18.74 6.97
C ILE A 9 2.41 18.27 6.98
N PRO A 10 3.12 18.29 8.12
CA PRO A 10 4.40 17.62 8.18
C PRO A 10 4.02 16.15 8.33
N MET A 11 3.53 15.54 7.23
CA MET A 11 3.46 14.11 7.11
C MET A 11 4.91 13.69 7.23
N SER A 12 5.30 13.26 8.43
CA SER A 12 6.61 12.69 8.67
C SER A 12 6.86 11.71 7.54
N CYS A 13 8.09 11.69 7.01
CA CYS A 13 8.49 10.90 5.84
C CYS A 13 7.91 9.46 5.86
N GLU A 14 7.64 8.89 7.03
CA GLU A 14 6.91 7.63 7.25
C GLU A 14 5.49 7.56 6.68
N ALA A 15 4.62 8.54 6.95
CA ALA A 15 3.25 8.51 6.45
C ALA A 15 3.22 8.57 4.91
N TRP A 16 4.05 9.45 4.33
CA TRP A 16 4.21 9.55 2.89
C TRP A 16 4.82 8.27 2.28
N ARG A 17 5.83 7.68 2.93
CA ARG A 17 6.40 6.38 2.51
C ARG A 17 5.36 5.26 2.55
N HIS A 18 4.51 5.23 3.56
CA HIS A 18 3.44 4.25 3.68
C HIS A 18 2.41 4.40 2.54
N GLU A 19 1.99 5.62 2.23
CA GLU A 19 1.11 5.88 1.09
C GLU A 19 1.74 5.43 -0.24
N CYS A 20 3.02 5.71 -0.46
CA CYS A 20 3.76 5.26 -1.63
C CYS A 20 3.86 3.72 -1.69
N GLU A 21 4.17 3.06 -0.57
CA GLU A 21 4.24 1.59 -0.46
C GLU A 21 2.90 0.95 -0.85
N VAL A 22 1.81 1.45 -0.28
CA VAL A 22 0.47 0.94 -0.58
C VAL A 22 0.10 1.19 -2.03
N ALA A 23 0.36 2.39 -2.57
CA ALA A 23 0.06 2.72 -3.96
C ALA A 23 0.83 1.83 -4.95
N PHE A 24 2.10 1.56 -4.65
CA PHE A 24 2.94 0.62 -5.40
C PHE A 24 2.33 -0.79 -5.39
N LEU A 25 2.01 -1.32 -4.20
CA LEU A 25 1.43 -2.66 -4.06
C LEU A 25 0.07 -2.80 -4.77
N VAL A 26 -0.77 -1.77 -4.76
CA VAL A 26 -2.05 -1.76 -5.49
C VAL A 26 -1.84 -1.85 -7.01
N GLY A 27 -0.74 -1.29 -7.53
CA GLY A 27 -0.41 -1.31 -8.96
C GLY A 27 0.07 -2.67 -9.47
N LEU A 28 0.48 -3.58 -8.59
CA LEU A 28 0.99 -4.89 -8.96
C LEU A 28 -0.11 -5.90 -9.27
N PRO A 29 0.13 -6.86 -10.19
CA PRO A 29 -0.70 -8.05 -10.32
C PRO A 29 -0.80 -8.83 -9.00
N LEU A 30 -1.94 -9.48 -8.77
CA LEU A 30 -2.22 -10.19 -7.51
C LEU A 30 -1.13 -11.20 -7.12
N ALA A 31 -0.62 -11.96 -8.09
CA ALA A 31 0.44 -12.94 -7.85
C ALA A 31 1.74 -12.28 -7.37
N ALA A 32 2.23 -11.27 -8.10
CA ALA A 32 3.45 -10.53 -7.74
C ALA A 32 3.32 -9.83 -6.38
N ARG A 33 2.13 -9.32 -6.07
CA ARG A 33 1.83 -8.69 -4.78
C ARG A 33 1.86 -9.72 -3.63
N ASN A 34 1.30 -10.90 -3.84
CA ASN A 34 1.33 -11.95 -2.83
C ASN A 34 2.75 -12.46 -2.60
N ASP A 35 3.54 -12.62 -3.66
CA ASP A 35 4.96 -12.98 -3.55
C ASP A 35 5.74 -11.96 -2.70
N LEU A 36 5.51 -10.66 -2.88
CA LEU A 36 6.15 -9.61 -2.08
C LEU A 36 5.64 -9.55 -0.63
N LEU A 37 4.35 -9.81 -0.40
CA LEU A 37 3.76 -9.74 0.94
C LEU A 37 4.16 -10.96 1.79
N GLU A 38 4.03 -12.17 1.24
CA GLU A 38 4.24 -13.42 1.98
C GLU A 38 5.63 -14.03 1.78
N GLY A 39 6.38 -13.56 0.79
CA GLY A 39 7.59 -14.22 0.33
C GLY A 39 7.31 -15.32 -0.70
N ARG A 40 8.36 -15.74 -1.43
CA ARG A 40 8.28 -16.84 -2.40
C ARG A 40 8.63 -18.16 -1.72
N PRO A 41 7.68 -19.10 -1.55
CA PRO A 41 7.99 -20.40 -0.95
C PRO A 41 8.99 -21.17 -1.82
N GLY A 42 10.05 -21.68 -1.19
CA GLY A 42 11.15 -22.39 -1.87
C GLY A 42 12.24 -21.50 -2.46
N SER A 43 12.19 -20.18 -2.23
CA SER A 43 13.34 -19.30 -2.49
C SER A 43 14.52 -19.74 -1.64
N LYS A 44 15.64 -20.08 -2.28
CA LYS A 44 16.89 -20.49 -1.61
C LYS A 44 17.53 -19.36 -0.79
N ASP A 45 17.11 -18.11 -1.04
CA ASP A 45 17.70 -16.91 -0.45
C ASP A 45 16.89 -16.36 0.73
N GLY A 46 15.89 -17.09 1.24
CA GLY A 46 15.09 -16.64 2.37
C GLY A 46 14.25 -15.40 2.03
N ASP A 47 13.71 -15.36 0.81
CA ASP A 47 12.76 -14.32 0.40
C ASP A 47 11.42 -14.51 1.13
N GLU A 48 11.40 -14.12 2.40
CA GLU A 48 10.25 -14.18 3.30
C GLU A 48 9.30 -12.99 3.08
N GLY A 49 9.60 -12.12 2.12
CA GLY A 49 8.81 -10.93 1.79
C GLY A 49 8.67 -9.96 2.96
N ILE A 50 7.63 -9.12 2.88
CA ILE A 50 7.28 -8.16 3.93
C ILE A 50 6.93 -8.90 5.24
N LYS A 51 6.35 -10.10 5.15
CA LYS A 51 6.01 -10.91 6.32
C LYS A 51 7.23 -11.28 7.16
N GLY A 52 8.33 -11.73 6.53
CA GLY A 52 9.56 -12.04 7.25
C GLY A 52 10.21 -10.80 7.86
N ALA A 53 10.23 -9.69 7.11
CA ALA A 53 10.89 -8.46 7.55
C ALA A 53 10.12 -7.67 8.61
N ARG A 54 8.78 -7.63 8.53
CA ARG A 54 7.91 -6.72 9.30
C ARG A 54 6.76 -7.43 10.04
N GLY A 55 6.67 -8.76 9.95
CA GLY A 55 5.67 -9.57 10.62
C GLY A 55 4.33 -9.69 9.91
N SER A 56 3.52 -10.65 10.34
CA SER A 56 2.18 -10.94 9.81
C SER A 56 1.19 -9.79 9.99
N ASP A 57 1.30 -9.05 11.09
CA ASP A 57 0.34 -8.01 11.45
C ASP A 57 0.43 -6.83 10.47
N THR A 58 1.66 -6.44 10.13
CA THR A 58 1.94 -5.45 9.09
C THR A 58 1.35 -5.86 7.74
N VAL A 59 1.52 -7.13 7.35
CA VAL A 59 0.96 -7.66 6.11
C VAL A 59 -0.57 -7.61 6.13
N GLY A 60 -1.19 -7.95 7.27
CA GLY A 60 -2.64 -7.84 7.47
C GLY A 60 -3.15 -6.40 7.29
N MET A 61 -2.46 -5.42 7.89
CA MET A 61 -2.80 -4.00 7.73
C MET A 61 -2.65 -3.54 6.27
N LEU A 62 -1.56 -3.91 5.60
CA LEU A 62 -1.35 -3.58 4.19
C LEU A 62 -2.43 -4.18 3.29
N ARG A 63 -2.81 -5.45 3.52
CA ARG A 63 -3.90 -6.11 2.76
C ARG A 63 -5.22 -5.36 2.90
N ALA A 64 -5.59 -4.98 4.13
CA ALA A 64 -6.82 -4.23 4.37
C ALA A 64 -6.84 -2.89 3.63
N GLU A 65 -5.73 -2.14 3.66
CA GLU A 65 -5.65 -0.83 3.00
C GLU A 65 -5.64 -0.97 1.46
N ILE A 66 -4.95 -1.97 0.93
CA ILE A 66 -4.97 -2.31 -0.50
C ILE A 66 -6.39 -2.62 -0.97
N GLU A 67 -7.14 -3.44 -0.22
CA GLU A 67 -8.52 -3.79 -0.54
C GLU A 67 -9.43 -2.55 -0.51
N ARG A 68 -9.27 -1.71 0.51
CA ARG A 68 -10.00 -0.43 0.64
C ARG A 68 -9.77 0.47 -0.57
N LEU A 69 -8.52 0.64 -0.99
CA LEU A 69 -8.16 1.50 -2.12
C LEU A 69 -8.63 0.91 -3.45
N ILE A 70 -8.54 -0.40 -3.66
CA ILE A 70 -9.09 -1.06 -4.85
C ILE A 70 -10.61 -0.83 -4.93
N ALA A 71 -11.32 -0.98 -3.82
CA ALA A 71 -12.75 -0.72 -3.76
C ALA A 71 -13.09 0.74 -4.10
N ILE A 72 -12.34 1.71 -3.57
CA ILE A 72 -12.49 3.14 -3.90
C ILE A 72 -12.23 3.38 -5.39
N ARG A 73 -11.14 2.84 -5.95
CA ARG A 73 -10.79 2.99 -7.38
C ARG A 73 -11.86 2.39 -8.28
N ARG A 74 -12.37 1.20 -7.94
CA ARG A 74 -13.48 0.58 -8.66
C ARG A 74 -14.74 1.44 -8.63
N ARG A 75 -15.13 1.97 -7.46
CA ARG A 75 -16.28 2.88 -7.34
C ARG A 75 -16.10 4.14 -8.19
N ARG A 76 -14.91 4.76 -8.18
CA ARG A 76 -14.61 5.94 -9.00
C ARG A 76 -14.63 5.63 -10.50
N ALA A 77 -14.05 4.51 -10.93
CA ALA A 77 -14.07 4.08 -12.32
C ALA A 77 -15.49 3.79 -12.84
N MET A 78 -16.41 3.35 -11.97
CA MET A 78 -17.82 3.16 -12.33
C MET A 78 -18.64 4.45 -12.24
N GLY A 79 -18.24 5.42 -11.41
CA GLY A 79 -18.93 6.71 -11.24
C GLY A 79 -18.68 7.74 -12.33
N CYS A 80 -17.66 7.58 -13.17
CA CYS A 80 -17.39 8.47 -14.33
C CYS A 80 -18.15 8.07 -15.60
N ARG A 81 -19.15 7.19 -15.51
CA ARG A 81 -19.91 6.67 -16.66
C ARG A 81 -21.39 7.12 -16.65
N GLN A 82 -21.65 8.29 -16.08
CA GLN A 82 -22.95 8.96 -16.05
C GLN A 82 -22.84 10.36 -16.65
#